data_AF-A0A815HCW1-F1
#
_entry.id   AF-A0A815HCW1-F1
#
_cell.length_a   1.000
_cell.length_b   1.000
_cell.length_c   1.000
_cell.angle_alpha   90.00
_cell.angle_beta   90.00
_cell.angle_gamma   90.00
#
_symmetry.space_group_name_H-M   'P 1'
#
loop_
_entity.id
_entity.type
_entity.pdbx_description
1 polymer ?
#
loop_
_entity_poly.entity_id
_entity_poly.type
_entity_poly.pdbx_seq_one_letter_code
_entity_poly.pdbx_strand_id
1 'polypeptide(L)'
;MFTKETATVCSPIKNLSDLLDISASCLTNRFKSSPLIPRHTSPRQKILLCHDMRGGYLEDKHTQGCETNEPCYRFFRWHLIDIFTYFSHELVTIPPLVWINCAHKNGVQILG
;
A
#
# COMPACT_ATOMS: atom_id res chain seq x y z
N MET A 1 4.03 -14.87 -21.45
CA MET A 1 2.63 -14.48 -21.68
C MET A 1 1.86 -14.80 -20.39
N PHE A 2 1.80 -13.86 -19.45
CA PHE A 2 1.02 -14.02 -18.23
C PHE A 2 -0.43 -13.62 -18.53
N THR A 3 -1.36 -14.53 -18.32
CA THR A 3 -2.80 -14.33 -18.53
C THR A 3 -3.32 -13.30 -17.51
N LYS A 4 -3.95 -12.22 -18.00
CA LYS A 4 -4.35 -11.02 -17.25
C LYS A 4 -5.47 -11.19 -16.21
N GLU A 5 -6.02 -12.39 -15.98
CA GLU A 5 -7.29 -12.56 -15.26
C GLU A 5 -7.24 -13.29 -13.90
N THR A 6 -6.06 -13.66 -13.39
CA THR A 6 -5.97 -14.40 -12.10
C THR A 6 -5.15 -13.70 -11.01
N ALA A 7 -4.56 -12.53 -11.30
CA ALA A 7 -3.77 -11.82 -10.29
C ALA A 7 -4.68 -11.17 -9.25
N THR A 8 -4.47 -11.49 -7.97
CA THR A 8 -5.17 -10.81 -6.87
C THR A 8 -4.73 -9.34 -6.86
N VAL A 9 -5.70 -8.43 -7.00
CA VAL A 9 -5.47 -7.00 -7.19
C VAL A 9 -6.01 -6.21 -6.00
N CYS A 10 -5.25 -5.23 -5.55
CA CYS A 10 -5.73 -4.24 -4.59
C CYS A 10 -6.60 -3.19 -5.30
N SER A 11 -7.83 -3.01 -4.84
CA SER A 11 -8.77 -2.03 -5.40
C SER A 11 -9.28 -1.09 -4.31
N PRO A 12 -9.37 0.22 -4.58
CA PRO A 12 -9.92 1.19 -3.64
C PRO A 12 -11.44 1.03 -3.53
N ILE A 13 -12.00 1.50 -2.42
CA ILE A 13 -13.44 1.64 -2.20
C ILE A 13 -13.82 3.05 -2.65
N LYS A 14 -14.83 3.16 -3.51
CA LYS A 14 -15.15 4.43 -4.21
C LYS A 14 -16.34 5.19 -3.64
N ASN A 15 -17.23 4.48 -2.95
CA ASN A 15 -18.47 5.06 -2.41
C ASN A 15 -18.79 4.47 -1.03
N LEU A 16 -19.70 5.14 -0.31
CA LEU A 16 -20.07 4.76 1.05
C LEU A 16 -20.86 3.46 1.11
N SER A 17 -21.64 3.12 0.08
CA SER A 17 -22.39 1.86 0.02
C SER A 17 -21.44 0.67 0.04
N ASP A 18 -20.44 0.68 -0.84
CA ASP A 18 -19.40 -0.36 -0.89
C ASP A 18 -18.60 -0.46 0.42
N LEU A 19 -18.40 0.66 1.12
CA LEU A 19 -17.72 0.70 2.41
C LEU A 19 -18.57 0.06 3.52
N LEU A 20 -19.87 0.31 3.52
CA LEU A 20 -20.80 -0.23 4.51
C LEU A 20 -21.11 -1.71 4.30
N ASP A 21 -21.09 -2.16 3.05
CA ASP A 21 -21.31 -3.57 2.68
C ASP A 21 -20.07 -4.45 2.88
N ILE A 22 -18.94 -3.86 3.32
CA ILE A 22 -17.70 -4.59 3.47
C ILE A 22 -17.78 -5.56 4.66
N SER A 23 -17.70 -6.86 4.37
CA SER A 23 -17.57 -7.89 5.41
C SER A 23 -16.10 -8.09 5.77
N ALA A 24 -15.80 -8.33 7.06
CA ALA A 24 -14.43 -8.60 7.52
C ALA A 24 -13.80 -9.82 6.83
N SER A 25 -14.61 -10.79 6.38
CA SER A 25 -14.16 -11.96 5.63
C SER A 25 -13.74 -11.64 4.18
N CYS A 26 -14.26 -10.56 3.59
CA CYS A 26 -13.87 -10.07 2.26
C CYS A 26 -12.46 -9.45 2.26
N LEU A 27 -12.06 -8.87 3.39
CA LEU A 27 -10.78 -8.16 3.57
C LEU A 27 -9.64 -9.07 4.03
N THR A 28 -9.92 -10.04 4.91
CA THR A 28 -8.90 -10.87 5.58
C THR A 28 -8.37 -12.04 4.76
N ASN A 29 -9.12 -12.51 3.76
CA ASN A 29 -8.79 -13.73 3.03
C ASN A 29 -7.98 -13.52 1.74
N ARG A 30 -7.77 -12.28 1.28
CA ARG A 30 -7.17 -12.04 -0.04
C ARG A 30 -5.65 -11.80 -0.03
N PHE A 31 -5.08 -11.28 1.07
CA PHE A 31 -3.67 -10.91 1.11
C PHE A 31 -3.05 -11.17 2.49
N LYS A 32 -1.95 -11.92 2.54
CA LYS A 32 -1.12 -12.07 3.73
C LYS A 32 0.06 -11.09 3.66
N SER A 33 0.03 -10.05 4.47
CA SER A 33 1.16 -9.15 4.64
C SER A 33 2.18 -9.69 5.64
N SER A 34 3.43 -9.27 5.49
CA SER A 34 4.45 -9.50 6.52
C SER A 34 4.11 -8.69 7.77
N PRO A 35 4.35 -9.19 8.99
CA PRO A 35 4.12 -8.40 10.19
C PRO A 35 5.04 -7.17 10.23
N LEU A 36 4.57 -6.09 10.86
CA LEU A 36 5.37 -4.89 11.10
C LEU A 36 6.55 -5.23 12.02
N ILE A 37 7.77 -5.01 11.55
CA ILE A 37 8.98 -5.23 12.34
C ILE A 37 9.10 -4.12 13.38
N PRO A 38 9.24 -4.43 14.69
CA PRO A 38 9.50 -3.42 15.70
C PRO A 38 10.80 -2.66 15.39
N ARG A 39 10.73 -1.34 15.40
CA ARG A 39 11.90 -0.47 15.22
C ARG A 39 12.19 0.28 16.51
N HIS A 40 13.40 0.15 17.03
CA HIS A 40 13.83 0.96 18.17
C HIS A 40 14.11 2.39 17.70
N THR A 41 13.33 3.35 18.19
CA THR A 41 13.50 4.77 17.88
C THR A 41 13.88 5.53 19.14
N SER A 42 14.94 6.34 19.08
CA SER A 42 15.21 7.32 20.13
C SER A 42 14.07 8.36 20.19
N PRO A 43 13.87 9.05 21.32
CA PRO A 43 12.95 10.18 21.38
C PRO A 43 13.35 11.23 20.33
N ARG A 44 12.51 11.39 19.30
CA ARG A 44 12.69 12.37 18.22
C ARG A 44 11.34 12.76 17.63
N GLN A 45 11.34 13.83 16.85
CA GLN A 45 10.19 14.17 16.02
C GLN A 45 9.92 13.06 15.01
N LYS A 46 8.64 12.73 14.84
CA LYS A 46 8.20 11.72 13.86
C LYS A 46 7.92 12.37 12.52
N ILE A 47 8.26 11.65 11.45
CA ILE A 47 8.07 12.10 10.07
C ILE A 47 7.04 11.20 9.40
N LEU A 48 6.00 11.84 8.86
CA LEU A 48 5.02 11.21 7.99
C LEU A 48 5.34 11.58 6.54
N LEU A 49 5.36 10.58 5.66
CA LEU A 49 5.48 10.77 4.21
C LEU A 49 4.15 10.47 3.54
N CYS A 50 3.62 11.43 2.78
CA CYS A 50 2.46 11.20 1.93
C CYS A 50 2.92 10.91 0.49
N HIS A 51 2.60 9.72 -0.02
CA HIS A 51 2.85 9.34 -1.40
C HIS A 51 1.75 9.90 -2.30
N ASP A 52 1.98 11.10 -2.86
CA ASP A 52 1.12 11.73 -3.87
C ASP A 52 1.81 11.73 -5.24
N MET A 53 1.67 10.64 -6.00
CA MET A 53 2.12 10.51 -7.38
C MET A 53 0.95 10.59 -8.38
N ARG A 54 0.63 11.79 -8.86
CA ARG A 54 -0.39 11.98 -9.91
C ARG A 54 -0.13 11.08 -11.13
N GLY A 55 -1.00 10.09 -11.34
CA GLY A 55 -1.02 9.24 -12.53
C GLY A 55 -0.37 7.86 -12.41
N GLY A 56 0.37 7.57 -11.32
CA GLY A 56 1.02 6.26 -11.11
C GLY A 56 0.40 5.40 -10.01
N TYR A 57 -0.77 5.79 -9.52
CA TYR A 57 -1.49 5.02 -8.51
C TYR A 57 -2.08 3.74 -9.11
N LEU A 58 -2.08 2.67 -8.31
CA LEU A 58 -2.74 1.42 -8.66
C LEU A 58 -2.07 0.68 -9.83
N GLU A 59 -0.99 1.18 -10.44
CA GLU A 59 -0.17 0.34 -11.33
C GLU A 59 0.54 -0.76 -10.51
N ASP A 60 0.85 -0.45 -9.26
CA ASP A 60 1.40 -1.33 -8.22
C ASP A 60 0.36 -2.19 -7.50
N LYS A 61 -0.91 -2.16 -7.94
CA LYS A 61 -2.00 -2.93 -7.33
C LYS A 61 -1.81 -4.44 -7.42
N HIS A 62 -0.95 -4.88 -8.34
CA HIS A 62 -0.62 -6.28 -8.59
C HIS A 62 0.46 -6.74 -7.62
N THR A 63 0.21 -7.84 -6.92
CA THR A 63 1.15 -8.41 -5.92
C THR A 63 2.48 -8.86 -6.51
N GLN A 64 2.49 -9.23 -7.79
CA GLN A 64 3.68 -9.67 -8.52
C GLN A 64 4.36 -8.51 -9.29
N GLY A 65 3.90 -7.28 -9.09
CA GLY A 65 4.33 -6.12 -9.86
C GLY A 65 3.57 -5.97 -11.17
N CYS A 66 3.93 -4.93 -11.93
CA CYS A 66 3.34 -4.58 -13.21
C CYS A 66 4.43 -4.53 -14.29
N GLU A 67 4.15 -5.11 -15.46
CA GLU A 67 4.97 -4.89 -16.66
C GLU A 67 4.62 -3.52 -17.24
N THR A 68 5.41 -2.51 -16.89
CA THR A 68 5.30 -1.15 -17.45
C THR A 68 6.67 -0.63 -17.85
N ASN A 69 6.71 0.10 -18.96
CA ASN A 69 7.91 0.83 -19.41
C ASN A 69 7.97 2.24 -18.80
N GLU A 70 6.92 2.67 -18.11
CA GLU A 70 6.83 3.98 -17.48
C GLU A 70 7.55 4.01 -16.13
N PRO A 71 8.09 5.17 -15.72
CA PRO A 71 8.77 5.30 -14.43
C PRO A 71 7.78 5.15 -13.26
N CYS A 72 7.91 4.07 -12.49
CA CYS A 72 7.16 3.88 -11.25
C CYS A 72 7.74 4.66 -10.07
N TYR A 73 6.89 5.07 -9.12
CA TYR A 73 7.34 5.62 -7.85
C TYR A 73 8.17 4.60 -7.07
N ARG A 74 9.30 5.07 -6.54
CA ARG A 74 10.23 4.26 -5.75
C ARG A 74 10.66 5.06 -4.53
N PHE A 75 10.57 4.43 -3.36
CA PHE A 75 11.00 5.02 -2.11
C PHE A 75 11.97 4.11 -1.37
N PHE A 76 13.12 4.66 -1.01
CA PHE A 76 14.23 3.91 -0.38
C PHE A 76 14.64 4.48 0.98
N ARG A 77 14.15 5.67 1.35
CA ARG A 77 14.56 6.39 2.58
C ARG A 77 13.67 6.04 3.77
N TRP A 78 13.33 4.76 3.91
CA TRP A 78 12.48 4.24 4.99
C TRP A 78 13.01 4.53 6.39
N HIS A 79 14.32 4.69 6.55
CA HIS A 79 14.95 5.03 7.83
C HIS A 79 14.70 6.46 8.29
N LEU A 80 14.26 7.36 7.38
CA LEU A 80 13.97 8.77 7.70
C LEU A 80 12.51 9.01 8.11
N ILE A 81 11.63 8.02 7.93
CA ILE A 81 10.19 8.18 8.16
C ILE A 81 9.68 7.19 9.20
N ASP A 82 8.56 7.53 9.81
CA ASP A 82 7.86 6.72 10.82
C ASP A 82 6.54 6.19 10.28
N ILE A 83 5.88 7.00 9.44
CA ILE A 83 4.57 6.70 8.86
C ILE A 83 4.64 6.97 7.35
N PHE A 84 4.10 6.06 6.55
CA PHE A 84 3.93 6.18 5.12
C PHE A 84 2.44 6.17 4.79
N THR A 85 1.93 7.20 4.13
CA THR A 85 0.53 7.26 3.65
C THR A 85 0.52 7.00 2.15
N TYR A 86 -0.15 5.92 1.73
CA TYR A 86 -0.42 5.62 0.33
C TYR A 86 -1.69 6.37 -0.10
N PHE A 87 -1.53 7.54 -0.70
CA PHE A 87 -2.64 8.36 -1.17
C PHE A 87 -2.99 8.00 -2.62
N SER A 88 -4.26 7.92 -2.99
CA SER A 88 -4.70 7.42 -4.32
C SER A 88 -5.84 8.22 -4.96
N HIS A 89 -6.29 9.31 -4.32
CA HIS A 89 -7.44 10.12 -4.72
C HIS A 89 -8.80 9.38 -4.73
N GLU A 90 -8.92 8.28 -3.99
CA GLU A 90 -10.17 7.50 -3.83
C GLU A 90 -10.69 7.56 -2.39
N LEU A 91 -11.98 7.24 -2.17
CA LEU A 91 -12.65 7.44 -0.87
C LEU A 91 -11.95 6.70 0.28
N VAL A 92 -11.68 5.41 0.11
CA VAL A 92 -10.84 4.62 1.03
C VAL A 92 -9.92 3.75 0.20
N THR A 93 -8.62 3.77 0.49
CA THR A 93 -7.66 2.90 -0.18
C THR A 93 -6.96 1.99 0.80
N ILE A 94 -7.01 0.70 0.51
CA ILE A 94 -6.11 -0.23 1.18
C ILE A 94 -4.77 -0.11 0.45
N PRO A 95 -3.64 0.15 1.12
CA PRO A 95 -2.36 0.24 0.45
C PRO A 95 -2.04 -1.07 -0.30
N PRO A 96 -1.43 -1.01 -1.50
CA PRO A 96 -1.02 -2.22 -2.20
C PRO A 96 -0.07 -3.08 -1.35
N LEU A 97 -0.20 -4.41 -1.47
CA LEU A 97 0.54 -5.36 -0.63
C LEU A 97 2.06 -5.16 -0.70
N VAL A 98 2.59 -4.78 -1.87
CA VAL A 98 4.01 -4.47 -2.05
C VAL A 98 4.46 -3.34 -1.12
N TRP A 99 3.67 -2.26 -1.03
CA TRP A 99 3.96 -1.13 -0.14
C TRP A 99 3.82 -1.50 1.33
N ILE A 100 2.81 -2.31 1.68
CA ILE A 100 2.66 -2.83 3.04
C ILE A 100 3.90 -3.62 3.45
N ASN A 101 4.33 -4.57 2.62
CA ASN A 101 5.49 -5.40 2.91
C ASN A 101 6.79 -4.57 2.96
N CYS A 102 6.97 -3.59 2.08
CA CYS A 102 8.12 -2.70 2.10
C CYS A 102 8.17 -1.85 3.39
N ALA A 103 7.04 -1.24 3.78
CA ALA A 103 6.96 -0.44 5.01
C ALA A 103 7.21 -1.30 6.25
N HIS A 104 6.51 -2.44 6.35
CA HIS A 104 6.62 -3.36 7.50
C HIS A 104 8.02 -3.94 7.67
N LYS A 105 8.69 -4.35 6.57
CA LYS A 105 10.07 -4.83 6.59
C LYS A 105 11.06 -3.77 7.10
N ASN A 106 10.74 -2.50 6.89
CA ASN A 106 11.56 -1.42 7.41
C ASN A 106 11.15 -0.99 8.82
N GLY A 107 10.04 -1.48 9.38
CA GLY A 107 9.52 -1.00 10.66
C GLY A 107 8.86 0.38 10.57
N VAL A 108 8.20 0.66 9.44
CA VAL A 108 7.42 1.86 9.18
C VAL A 108 5.94 1.49 9.15
N GLN A 109 5.10 2.27 9.84
CA GLN A 109 3.65 2.11 9.77
C GLN A 109 3.14 2.62 8.42
N ILE A 110 2.16 1.93 7.82
CA ILE A 110 1.55 2.34 6.56
C ILE A 110 0.04 2.59 6.73
N LEU A 111 -0.45 3.63 6.07
CA LEU A 111 -1.86 4.05 6.03
C LEU A 111 -2.30 4.21 4.57
N GLY A 112 -3.61 4.16 4.30
CA GLY A 112 -4.22 4.45 3.00
C GLY A 112 -5.60 5.07 3.15
#